data_AF-A0A947SEE0-F1
#
_entry.id   AF-A0A947SEE0-F1
#
_cell.length_a   1.000
_cell.length_b   1.000
_cell.length_c   1.000
_cell.angle_alpha   90.00
_cell.angle_beta   90.00
_cell.angle_gamma   90.00
#
_symmetry.space_group_name_H-M   'P 1'
#
loop_
_entity.id
_entity.type
_entity.pdbx_description
1 polymer ?
#
loop_
_entity_poly.entity_id
_entity_poly.type
_entity_poly.pdbx_seq_one_letter_code
_entity_poly.pdbx_strand_id
1 'polypeptide(L)'
;MTKTKIAIFDLTGCEGCEFHLLSLDEFLLDFFQDFEITNWRLLSEKEPADFDIAFIEGAVTTKEQINLLKQIRETSKIVVALGACAISGNVFAQLDPQKRKKLAAKIYDKNYRLKAEFLEPVEKFIKVDEKIPGCPPDIELFKNLLEKIKKEKIVSKIKKVTPPDFTSKIEGHGVLKINFKEKRAEFEVEESERLVEGLLLGRDFEQAPFITSRICGICPIAHNLCSWSALENALEIKISQETIILRKILLCGQILKSHLLHLFFLVLPDYAGVKSSIELSKKYPAEFHLMLNLKRVSDKILKVVGGSSAFPSNTMLGGFRNPPKIDELLVIKNSIFEVIDEAQDLIKLFSTIKTPSLKVNTRFKTITPAQGFYPSYPGNFSQSIKEIVKKDSSAKLGVLKGGKIIKVGALARLSHFSKVLHPKAKKVFQKLQLDLNNPFNNNLAQAIEILHFLEETINLIEEISEKDLKKSKGIEKKDLSLKTLSGRSCLEAPRGTLSHQVKIDSQGKIIDYNIIPPTQINLVSLEKEMQELVKKKGISPRQIKKQVDQLIRAFDPCITCAVH
;
A
#
# COMPACT_ATOMS: atom_id res chain seq x y z
N MET A 1 -30.03 -2.87 22.15
CA MET A 1 -29.38 -4.19 22.33
C MET A 1 -27.89 -3.99 22.17
N THR A 2 -27.05 -4.65 22.99
CA THR A 2 -25.59 -4.60 22.87
C THR A 2 -25.15 -5.30 21.58
N LYS A 3 -24.37 -4.61 20.75
CA LYS A 3 -23.80 -5.18 19.53
C LYS A 3 -22.65 -6.13 19.89
N THR A 4 -22.42 -7.14 19.07
CA THR A 4 -21.22 -7.98 19.19
C THR A 4 -19.99 -7.12 18.88
N LYS A 5 -18.99 -7.20 19.76
CA LYS A 5 -17.73 -6.46 19.66
C LYS A 5 -16.70 -7.23 18.85
N ILE A 6 -16.15 -6.60 17.83
CA ILE A 6 -15.14 -7.18 16.95
C ILE A 6 -13.83 -6.41 17.08
N ALA A 7 -12.73 -7.16 17.18
CA ALA A 7 -11.38 -6.66 17.04
C ALA A 7 -10.68 -7.29 15.84
N ILE A 8 -9.94 -6.48 15.08
CA ILE A 8 -9.07 -6.91 13.99
C ILE A 8 -7.63 -6.61 14.41
N PHE A 9 -6.80 -7.64 14.40
CA PHE A 9 -5.38 -7.57 14.74
C PHE A 9 -4.52 -7.96 13.55
N ASP A 10 -3.54 -7.12 13.28
CA ASP A 10 -2.51 -7.29 12.27
C ASP A 10 -1.19 -7.76 12.91
N LEU A 11 -0.67 -8.87 12.41
CA LEU A 11 0.69 -9.34 12.66
C LEU A 11 1.54 -9.09 11.40
N THR A 12 2.68 -9.75 11.25
CA THR A 12 3.54 -9.49 10.10
C THR A 12 2.91 -9.99 8.80
N GLY A 13 2.61 -9.05 7.90
CA GLY A 13 1.89 -9.34 6.66
C GLY A 13 2.08 -8.24 5.61
N CYS A 14 1.16 -8.22 4.64
CA CYS A 14 1.05 -7.17 3.64
C CYS A 14 -0.18 -6.29 3.87
N GLU A 15 -0.95 -6.53 4.95
CA GLU A 15 -2.25 -5.90 5.26
C GLU A 15 -3.32 -6.04 4.16
N GLY A 16 -3.05 -6.87 3.14
CA GLY A 16 -3.97 -7.09 2.03
C GLY A 16 -5.29 -7.69 2.45
N CYS A 17 -5.33 -8.42 3.58
CA CYS A 17 -6.57 -8.93 4.15
C CYS A 17 -7.48 -7.77 4.58
N GLU A 18 -6.94 -6.80 5.32
CA GLU A 18 -7.69 -5.64 5.81
C GLU A 18 -8.16 -4.73 4.66
N PHE A 19 -7.29 -4.43 3.70
CA PHE A 19 -7.68 -3.64 2.53
C PHE A 19 -8.71 -4.36 1.65
N HIS A 20 -8.70 -5.69 1.65
CA HIS A 20 -9.75 -6.45 0.98
C HIS A 20 -11.09 -6.34 1.72
N LEU A 21 -11.10 -6.27 3.05
CA LEU A 21 -12.32 -5.96 3.81
C LEU A 21 -12.85 -4.55 3.50
N LEU A 22 -11.97 -3.57 3.27
CA LEU A 22 -12.38 -2.25 2.77
C LEU A 22 -12.95 -2.30 1.34
N SER A 23 -12.81 -3.44 0.65
CA SER A 23 -13.39 -3.69 -0.67
C SER A 23 -14.78 -4.33 -0.61
N LEU A 24 -15.44 -4.36 0.56
CA LEU A 24 -16.82 -4.84 0.73
C LEU A 24 -17.91 -3.85 0.24
N ASP A 25 -17.51 -2.72 -0.33
CA ASP A 25 -18.39 -1.68 -0.88
C ASP A 25 -19.52 -1.30 0.11
N GLU A 26 -20.79 -1.45 -0.25
CA GLU A 26 -21.92 -1.08 0.61
C GLU A 26 -22.01 -1.96 1.87
N PHE A 27 -21.62 -3.23 1.76
CA PHE A 27 -21.62 -4.17 2.88
C PHE A 27 -20.62 -3.75 3.98
N LEU A 28 -19.64 -2.89 3.66
CA LEU A 28 -18.76 -2.28 4.67
C LEU A 28 -19.56 -1.41 5.66
N LEU A 29 -20.58 -0.69 5.16
CA LEU A 29 -21.43 0.15 6.00
C LEU A 29 -22.34 -0.71 6.90
N ASP A 30 -22.90 -1.79 6.33
CA ASP A 30 -23.67 -2.78 7.10
C ASP A 30 -22.81 -3.38 8.22
N PHE A 31 -21.55 -3.73 7.92
CA PHE A 31 -20.60 -4.22 8.91
C PHE A 31 -20.37 -3.22 10.06
N PHE A 32 -20.17 -1.93 9.74
CA PHE A 32 -20.01 -0.86 10.76
C PHE A 32 -21.29 -0.54 11.54
N GLN A 33 -22.45 -0.90 10.98
CA GLN A 33 -23.75 -0.73 11.61
C GLN A 33 -24.12 -1.92 12.49
N ASP A 34 -23.84 -3.15 12.07
CA ASP A 34 -24.24 -4.36 12.79
C ASP A 34 -23.33 -4.68 13.97
N PHE A 35 -22.05 -4.32 13.88
CA PHE A 35 -21.04 -4.67 14.88
C PHE A 35 -20.43 -3.43 15.55
N GLU A 36 -19.91 -3.61 16.76
CA GLU A 36 -19.07 -2.62 17.44
C GLU A 36 -17.60 -2.97 17.19
N ILE A 37 -16.91 -2.19 16.34
CA ILE A 37 -15.49 -2.43 16.09
C ILE A 37 -14.67 -1.74 17.18
N THR A 38 -14.06 -2.51 18.06
CA THR A 38 -13.35 -1.98 19.24
C THR A 38 -11.84 -1.86 19.02
N ASN A 39 -11.27 -2.62 18.09
CA ASN A 39 -9.89 -2.48 17.66
C ASN A 39 -9.77 -2.72 16.15
N TRP A 40 -9.20 -1.74 15.44
CA TRP A 40 -8.77 -1.87 14.05
C TRP A 40 -7.74 -0.76 13.79
N ARG A 41 -6.44 -1.05 13.98
CA ARG A 41 -5.34 -0.06 13.98
C ARG A 41 -5.31 0.78 12.70
N LEU A 42 -5.60 0.14 11.57
CA LEU A 42 -5.64 0.81 10.27
C LEU A 42 -6.71 1.89 10.19
N LEU A 43 -7.85 1.73 10.89
CA LEU A 43 -9.01 2.62 10.78
C LEU A 43 -9.24 3.52 11.99
N SER A 44 -8.63 3.21 13.13
CA SER A 44 -8.97 3.81 14.42
C SER A 44 -7.71 4.16 15.23
N GLU A 45 -7.79 5.23 16.01
CA GLU A 45 -6.80 5.50 17.05
C GLU A 45 -6.70 4.34 18.05
N LYS A 46 -5.49 4.07 18.52
CA LYS A 46 -5.20 2.99 19.46
C LYS A 46 -5.83 3.26 20.84
N GLU A 47 -6.63 2.32 21.33
CA GLU A 47 -7.18 2.31 22.69
C GLU A 47 -7.21 0.88 23.26
N PRO A 48 -7.08 0.68 24.59
CA PRO A 48 -7.31 -0.63 25.20
C PRO A 48 -8.77 -1.08 24.98
N ALA A 49 -8.95 -2.26 24.40
CA ALA A 49 -10.24 -2.73 23.91
C ALA A 49 -10.63 -4.09 24.50
N ASP A 50 -11.92 -4.28 24.76
CA ASP A 50 -12.56 -5.59 24.94
C ASP A 50 -13.28 -6.00 23.65
N PHE A 51 -13.41 -7.30 23.39
CA PHE A 51 -14.02 -7.81 22.16
C PHE A 51 -14.48 -9.24 22.32
N ASP A 52 -15.57 -9.56 21.62
CA ASP A 52 -16.16 -10.89 21.61
C ASP A 52 -15.47 -11.80 20.61
N ILE A 53 -15.03 -11.21 19.50
CA ILE A 53 -14.46 -11.92 18.36
C ILE A 53 -13.21 -11.19 17.91
N ALA A 54 -12.13 -11.95 17.68
CA ALA A 54 -10.89 -11.44 17.14
C ALA A 54 -10.62 -12.03 15.76
N PHE A 55 -10.53 -11.17 14.75
CA PHE A 55 -9.92 -11.52 13.46
C PHE A 55 -8.43 -11.23 13.54
N ILE A 56 -7.62 -12.20 13.12
CA ILE A 56 -6.16 -12.10 13.17
C ILE A 56 -5.62 -12.36 11.77
N GLU A 57 -4.92 -11.38 11.23
CA GLU A 57 -4.26 -11.46 9.93
C GLU A 57 -2.73 -11.35 10.09
N GLY A 58 -1.98 -11.66 9.04
CA GLY A 58 -0.52 -11.77 9.12
C GLY A 58 -0.03 -13.05 9.84
N ALA A 59 1.28 -13.25 9.83
CA ALA A 59 1.94 -14.40 10.44
C ALA A 59 2.70 -14.01 11.70
N VAL A 60 2.93 -14.98 12.58
CA VAL A 60 3.63 -14.78 13.84
C VAL A 60 5.14 -14.84 13.62
N THR A 61 5.85 -13.82 14.08
CA THR A 61 7.30 -13.67 13.87
C THR A 61 8.09 -13.37 15.15
N THR A 62 7.43 -12.88 16.21
CA THR A 62 8.11 -12.47 17.45
C THR A 62 7.47 -13.05 18.71
N LYS A 63 8.20 -13.01 19.83
CA LYS A 63 7.70 -13.44 21.14
C LYS A 63 6.61 -12.50 21.66
N GLU A 64 6.72 -11.22 21.36
CA GLU A 64 5.75 -10.19 21.70
C GLU A 64 4.41 -10.47 21.03
N GLN A 65 4.42 -10.87 19.74
CA GLN A 65 3.21 -11.28 19.03
C GLN A 65 2.61 -12.57 19.63
N ILE A 66 3.43 -13.55 20.04
CA ILE A 66 2.92 -14.75 20.74
C ILE A 66 2.21 -14.37 22.05
N ASN A 67 2.76 -13.43 22.82
CA ASN A 67 2.14 -12.97 24.06
C ASN A 67 0.83 -12.23 23.80
N LEU A 68 0.80 -11.38 22.76
CA LEU A 68 -0.43 -10.72 22.30
C LEU A 68 -1.51 -11.75 21.91
N LEU A 69 -1.16 -12.78 21.14
CA LEU A 69 -2.08 -13.85 20.75
C LEU A 69 -2.70 -14.57 21.95
N LYS A 70 -1.89 -14.89 22.97
CA LYS A 70 -2.40 -15.51 24.21
C LYS A 70 -3.41 -14.61 24.92
N GLN A 71 -3.13 -13.31 25.01
CA GLN A 71 -4.07 -12.34 25.58
C GLN A 71 -5.36 -12.25 24.76
N ILE A 72 -5.26 -12.18 23.43
CA ILE A 72 -6.41 -12.18 22.52
C ILE A 72 -7.27 -13.42 22.75
N ARG A 73 -6.65 -14.60 22.85
CA ARG A 73 -7.34 -15.86 23.06
C ARG A 73 -8.04 -15.95 24.41
N GLU A 74 -7.43 -15.42 25.47
CA GLU A 74 -8.03 -15.38 26.81
C GLU A 74 -9.24 -14.42 26.89
N THR A 75 -9.24 -13.36 26.09
CA THR A 75 -10.30 -12.35 26.05
C THR A 75 -11.47 -12.79 25.15
N SER A 76 -11.19 -13.27 23.94
CA SER A 76 -12.21 -13.54 22.92
C SER A 76 -12.94 -14.88 23.10
N LYS A 77 -14.20 -14.91 22.67
CA LYS A 77 -14.95 -16.16 22.49
C LYS A 77 -14.58 -16.87 21.20
N ILE A 78 -14.47 -16.12 20.10
CA ILE A 78 -14.08 -16.66 18.80
C ILE A 78 -12.79 -16.00 18.33
N VAL A 79 -11.83 -16.82 17.90
CA VAL A 79 -10.66 -16.37 17.13
C VAL A 79 -10.78 -16.87 15.70
N VAL A 80 -10.68 -15.92 14.76
CA VAL A 80 -10.72 -16.18 13.32
C VAL A 80 -9.34 -15.89 12.72
N ALA A 81 -8.72 -16.90 12.08
CA ALA A 81 -7.53 -16.67 11.28
C ALA A 81 -7.93 -16.19 9.87
N LEU A 82 -7.51 -14.98 9.51
CA LEU A 82 -7.87 -14.31 8.28
C LEU A 82 -6.71 -14.33 7.28
N GLY A 83 -6.91 -15.04 6.17
CA GLY A 83 -5.97 -15.12 5.05
C GLY A 83 -4.83 -16.11 5.22
N ALA A 84 -4.11 -16.34 4.11
CA ALA A 84 -3.08 -17.37 4.00
C ALA A 84 -1.89 -17.17 4.98
N CYS A 85 -1.55 -15.92 5.33
CA CYS A 85 -0.46 -15.66 6.27
C CYS A 85 -0.81 -16.16 7.67
N ALA A 86 -2.02 -15.89 8.17
CA ALA A 86 -2.45 -16.34 9.49
C ALA A 86 -2.67 -17.85 9.55
N ILE A 87 -3.10 -18.47 8.45
CA ILE A 87 -3.44 -19.90 8.39
C ILE A 87 -2.22 -20.80 8.16
N SER A 88 -1.27 -20.38 7.31
CA SER A 88 -0.14 -21.24 6.92
C SER A 88 1.21 -20.53 6.86
N GLY A 89 1.29 -19.25 7.26
CA GLY A 89 2.48 -18.41 7.05
C GLY A 89 2.74 -18.02 5.59
N ASN A 90 1.88 -18.47 4.65
CA ASN A 90 1.95 -18.21 3.21
C ASN A 90 3.35 -18.53 2.59
N VAL A 91 3.69 -17.91 1.45
CA VAL A 91 4.96 -18.13 0.74
C VAL A 91 6.21 -17.81 1.57
N PHE A 92 6.07 -17.02 2.64
CA PHE A 92 7.18 -16.60 3.50
C PHE A 92 7.62 -17.66 4.52
N ALA A 93 6.72 -18.59 4.88
CA ALA A 93 7.04 -19.72 5.77
C ALA A 93 7.99 -20.75 5.13
N GLN A 94 8.27 -20.63 3.83
CA GLN A 94 9.20 -21.53 3.11
C GLN A 94 10.67 -21.32 3.49
N LEU A 95 11.00 -20.23 4.17
CA LEU A 95 12.34 -19.93 4.64
C LEU A 95 12.52 -20.44 6.08
N ASP A 96 13.24 -21.54 6.25
CA ASP A 96 13.63 -22.03 7.57
C ASP A 96 14.54 -21.02 8.31
N PRO A 97 14.65 -21.09 9.65
CA PRO A 97 15.41 -20.10 10.42
C PRO A 97 16.88 -19.93 9.99
N GLN A 98 17.54 -21.01 9.57
CA GLN A 98 18.94 -20.95 9.12
C GLN A 98 19.06 -20.21 7.79
N LYS A 99 18.17 -20.51 6.83
CA LYS A 99 18.10 -19.80 5.55
C LYS A 99 17.75 -18.33 5.75
N ARG A 100 16.79 -18.00 6.63
CA ARG A 100 16.45 -16.60 6.95
C ARG A 100 17.66 -15.82 7.44
N LYS A 101 18.41 -16.39 8.39
CA LYS A 101 19.65 -15.77 8.90
C LYS A 101 20.69 -15.53 7.80
N LYS A 102 20.90 -16.52 6.93
CA LYS A 102 21.84 -16.40 5.80
C LYS A 102 21.40 -15.35 4.78
N LEU A 103 20.11 -15.29 4.45
CA LEU A 103 19.56 -14.33 3.49
C LEU A 103 19.58 -12.91 4.06
N ALA A 104 19.19 -12.73 5.31
CA ALA A 104 19.26 -11.43 5.98
C ALA A 104 20.68 -10.88 6.01
N ALA A 105 21.68 -11.73 6.29
CA ALA A 105 23.08 -11.33 6.25
C ALA A 105 23.57 -10.91 4.84
N LYS A 106 22.94 -11.42 3.77
CA LYS A 106 23.21 -11.01 2.38
C LYS A 106 22.52 -9.69 2.03
N ILE A 107 21.28 -9.49 2.47
CA ILE A 107 20.44 -8.34 2.12
C ILE A 107 20.82 -7.09 2.93
N TYR A 108 20.98 -7.26 4.25
CA TYR A 108 21.19 -6.14 5.18
C TYR A 108 22.65 -5.97 5.58
N ASP A 109 23.43 -7.06 5.66
CA ASP A 109 24.80 -7.18 6.18
C ASP A 109 24.88 -8.12 7.40
N LYS A 110 26.11 -8.49 7.78
CA LYS A 110 26.37 -9.43 8.89
C LYS A 110 26.07 -8.86 10.29
N ASN A 111 25.97 -7.54 10.43
CA ASN A 111 25.75 -6.87 11.70
C ASN A 111 24.26 -6.64 11.99
N TYR A 112 23.41 -6.74 10.97
CA TYR A 112 21.96 -6.65 11.08
C TYR A 112 21.37 -7.66 12.06
N ARG A 113 20.45 -7.19 12.91
CA ARG A 113 19.72 -8.03 13.87
C ARG A 113 18.33 -8.35 13.33
N LEU A 114 18.13 -9.61 12.97
CA LEU A 114 16.81 -10.11 12.57
C LEU A 114 15.76 -9.91 13.67
N LYS A 115 14.64 -9.31 13.31
CA LYS A 115 13.42 -9.25 14.11
C LYS A 115 12.64 -10.57 14.00
N ALA A 116 12.57 -11.16 12.80
CA ALA A 116 11.85 -12.40 12.55
C ALA A 116 12.76 -13.60 12.27
N GLU A 117 13.06 -14.38 13.30
CA GLU A 117 13.78 -15.65 13.18
C GLU A 117 12.94 -16.76 12.53
N PHE A 118 11.61 -16.65 12.65
CA PHE A 118 10.64 -17.58 12.06
C PHE A 118 9.42 -16.81 11.53
N LEU A 119 8.57 -17.50 10.80
CA LEU A 119 7.29 -16.97 10.32
C LEU A 119 6.29 -18.12 10.28
N GLU A 120 5.32 -18.11 11.20
CA GLU A 120 4.53 -19.28 11.56
C GLU A 120 3.03 -18.93 11.62
N PRO A 121 2.14 -19.92 11.38
CA PRO A 121 0.70 -19.69 11.46
C PRO A 121 0.23 -19.44 12.89
N VAL A 122 -0.90 -18.75 13.03
CA VAL A 122 -1.50 -18.38 14.33
C VAL A 122 -1.85 -19.62 15.16
N GLU A 123 -2.37 -20.67 14.52
CA GLU A 123 -2.83 -21.88 15.21
C GLU A 123 -1.73 -22.66 15.92
N LYS A 124 -0.46 -22.40 15.57
CA LYS A 124 0.69 -22.99 16.26
C LYS A 124 0.79 -22.54 17.72
N PHE A 125 0.25 -21.35 18.04
CA PHE A 125 0.44 -20.71 19.35
C PHE A 125 -0.84 -20.60 20.17
N ILE A 126 -2.01 -20.55 19.51
CA ILE A 126 -3.32 -20.46 20.17
C ILE A 126 -4.37 -21.28 19.40
N LYS A 127 -5.45 -21.67 20.07
CA LYS A 127 -6.60 -22.28 19.40
C LYS A 127 -7.32 -21.26 18.51
N VAL A 128 -7.45 -21.60 17.23
CA VAL A 128 -8.26 -20.90 16.23
C VAL A 128 -9.59 -21.63 16.08
N ASP A 129 -10.71 -20.91 16.11
CA ASP A 129 -12.05 -21.52 16.01
C ASP A 129 -12.57 -21.54 14.56
N GLU A 130 -12.28 -20.50 13.77
CA GLU A 130 -12.72 -20.36 12.38
C GLU A 130 -11.56 -19.89 11.50
N LYS A 131 -11.59 -20.23 10.20
CA LYS A 131 -10.55 -19.86 9.23
C LYS A 131 -11.19 -19.29 7.96
N ILE A 132 -10.67 -18.17 7.48
CA ILE A 132 -11.06 -17.60 6.18
C ILE A 132 -9.84 -17.67 5.25
N PRO A 133 -9.74 -18.70 4.39
CA PRO A 133 -8.59 -18.90 3.52
C PRO A 133 -8.54 -17.88 2.38
N GLY A 134 -7.37 -17.80 1.74
CA GLY A 134 -7.15 -17.00 0.53
C GLY A 134 -6.04 -15.95 0.68
N CYS A 135 -5.54 -15.46 -0.47
CA CYS A 135 -4.64 -14.31 -0.57
C CYS A 135 -5.01 -13.53 -1.86
N PRO A 136 -6.10 -12.73 -1.82
CA PRO A 136 -6.78 -12.22 -0.62
C PRO A 136 -7.80 -13.21 -0.02
N PRO A 137 -8.28 -13.00 1.23
CA PRO A 137 -9.29 -13.85 1.85
C PRO A 137 -10.60 -13.90 1.04
N ASP A 138 -11.31 -15.02 1.10
CA ASP A 138 -12.61 -15.17 0.44
C ASP A 138 -13.70 -14.30 1.10
N ILE A 139 -14.27 -13.37 0.33
CA ILE A 139 -15.29 -12.42 0.79
C ILE A 139 -16.60 -13.12 1.17
N GLU A 140 -17.01 -14.14 0.42
CA GLU A 140 -18.30 -14.80 0.68
C GLU A 140 -18.21 -15.64 1.96
N LEU A 141 -17.07 -16.28 2.22
CA LEU A 141 -16.82 -16.91 3.53
C LEU A 141 -16.83 -15.89 4.68
N PHE A 142 -16.25 -14.70 4.47
CA PHE A 142 -16.30 -13.63 5.46
C PHE A 142 -17.74 -13.17 5.74
N LYS A 143 -18.55 -12.90 4.71
CA LYS A 143 -19.96 -12.52 4.85
C LYS A 143 -20.79 -13.60 5.56
N ASN A 144 -20.62 -14.86 5.16
CA ASN A 144 -21.33 -15.98 5.78
C ASN A 144 -21.01 -16.10 7.28
N LEU A 145 -19.74 -15.91 7.65
CA LEU A 145 -19.34 -15.90 9.06
C LEU A 145 -19.96 -14.74 9.83
N LEU A 146 -19.98 -13.53 9.26
CA LEU A 146 -20.62 -12.38 9.90
C LEU A 146 -22.12 -12.58 10.12
N GLU A 147 -22.83 -13.13 9.13
CA GLU A 147 -24.26 -13.46 9.26
C GLU A 147 -24.54 -14.53 10.33
N LYS A 148 -23.68 -15.54 10.43
CA LYS A 148 -23.73 -16.54 11.52
C LYS A 148 -23.57 -15.86 12.88
N ILE A 149 -22.52 -15.05 13.04
CA ILE A 149 -22.22 -14.36 14.30
C ILE A 149 -23.36 -13.40 14.70
N LYS A 150 -23.91 -12.66 13.75
CA LYS A 150 -25.00 -11.70 13.95
C LYS A 150 -26.23 -12.37 14.58
N LYS A 151 -26.54 -13.61 14.18
CA LYS A 151 -27.65 -14.40 14.72
C LYS A 151 -27.35 -14.94 16.11
N GLU A 152 -26.13 -15.38 16.37
CA GLU A 152 -25.72 -16.03 17.63
C GLU A 152 -25.53 -15.04 18.80
N LYS A 153 -25.34 -13.73 18.53
CA LYS A 153 -25.14 -12.68 19.55
C LYS A 153 -24.07 -13.04 20.59
N ILE A 154 -22.87 -13.30 20.09
CA ILE A 154 -21.72 -13.74 20.89
C ILE A 154 -21.24 -12.60 21.80
N VAL A 155 -21.09 -12.89 23.10
CA VAL A 155 -20.59 -11.94 24.14
C VAL A 155 -19.56 -12.60 25.04
N SER A 156 -18.35 -12.08 25.12
CA SER A 156 -17.19 -12.62 25.84
C SER A 156 -17.00 -12.05 27.26
N LYS A 157 -15.89 -12.40 27.92
CA LYS A 157 -15.50 -11.80 29.20
C LYS A 157 -14.92 -10.41 28.95
N ILE A 158 -15.28 -9.44 29.79
CA ILE A 158 -14.72 -8.08 29.73
C ILE A 158 -13.30 -8.10 30.29
N LYS A 159 -12.32 -8.42 29.43
CA LYS A 159 -10.88 -8.30 29.71
C LYS A 159 -10.25 -7.45 28.61
N LYS A 160 -9.75 -6.27 28.95
CA LYS A 160 -9.14 -5.37 27.97
C LYS A 160 -7.77 -5.90 27.54
N VAL A 161 -7.53 -5.89 26.22
CA VAL A 161 -6.21 -6.09 25.64
C VAL A 161 -5.67 -4.73 25.21
N THR A 162 -4.41 -4.45 25.51
CA THR A 162 -3.72 -3.26 25.02
C THR A 162 -2.99 -3.62 23.74
N PRO A 163 -3.37 -3.04 22.58
CA PRO A 163 -2.67 -3.29 21.33
C PRO A 163 -1.20 -2.81 21.40
N PRO A 164 -0.30 -3.35 20.57
CA PRO A 164 1.06 -2.84 20.43
C PRO A 164 1.10 -1.32 20.17
N ASP A 165 2.19 -0.66 20.55
CA ASP A 165 2.36 0.79 20.42
C ASP A 165 2.73 1.24 19.00
N PHE A 166 2.08 0.65 18.00
CA PHE A 166 2.24 1.06 16.61
C PHE A 166 1.43 2.31 16.33
N THR A 167 1.94 3.12 15.41
CA THR A 167 1.27 4.31 14.89
C THR A 167 0.00 3.86 14.15
N SER A 168 -1.14 4.43 14.52
CA SER A 168 -2.44 4.10 13.91
C SER A 168 -2.66 4.86 12.59
N LYS A 169 -3.51 4.31 11.73
CA LYS A 169 -3.85 4.88 10.41
C LYS A 169 -2.64 5.05 9.47
N ILE A 170 -1.77 4.05 9.46
CA ILE A 170 -0.71 3.88 8.46
C ILE A 170 -0.66 2.41 8.05
N GLU A 171 -0.07 2.13 6.90
CA GLU A 171 0.18 0.76 6.46
C GLU A 171 1.48 0.25 7.09
N GLY A 172 1.42 -0.93 7.71
CA GLY A 172 2.49 -1.61 8.42
C GLY A 172 2.83 -1.04 9.80
N HIS A 173 3.82 -1.68 10.44
CA HIS A 173 4.19 -1.41 11.83
C HIS A 173 5.34 -0.40 11.97
N GLY A 174 5.00 0.84 12.32
CA GLY A 174 5.98 1.89 12.67
C GLY A 174 5.65 2.58 13.99
N VAL A 175 6.69 3.01 14.72
CA VAL A 175 6.57 3.62 16.06
C VAL A 175 7.14 5.03 16.04
N LEU A 176 6.30 6.01 16.41
CA LEU A 176 6.73 7.39 16.62
C LEU A 176 7.28 7.57 18.04
N LYS A 177 8.54 8.00 18.15
CA LYS A 177 9.16 8.41 19.41
C LYS A 177 9.45 9.90 19.40
N ILE A 178 8.95 10.63 20.40
CA ILE A 178 9.24 12.07 20.57
C ILE A 178 9.81 12.32 21.97
N ASN A 179 10.99 12.93 22.01
CA ASN A 179 11.55 13.51 23.22
C ASN A 179 11.46 15.04 23.13
N PHE A 180 10.48 15.64 23.82
CA PHE A 180 10.28 17.10 23.80
C PHE A 180 11.39 17.88 24.51
N LYS A 181 12.10 17.27 25.47
CA LYS A 181 13.22 17.93 26.17
C LYS A 181 14.41 18.10 25.23
N GLU A 182 14.75 17.05 24.49
CA GLU A 182 15.83 17.05 23.50
C GLU A 182 15.39 17.60 22.13
N LYS A 183 14.09 17.88 21.97
CA LYS A 183 13.45 18.26 20.71
C LYS A 183 13.78 17.26 19.59
N ARG A 184 13.72 15.97 19.90
CA ARG A 184 14.05 14.87 18.98
C ARG A 184 12.79 14.10 18.59
N ALA A 185 12.63 13.81 17.30
CA ALA A 185 11.60 12.94 16.78
C ALA A 185 12.21 11.83 15.92
N GLU A 186 11.77 10.60 16.14
CA GLU A 186 12.23 9.42 15.41
C GLU A 186 11.03 8.57 15.01
N PHE A 187 11.13 7.95 13.83
CA PHE A 187 10.14 7.00 13.35
C PHE A 187 10.82 5.65 13.14
N GLU A 188 10.58 4.72 14.06
CA GLU A 188 11.20 3.40 14.03
C GLU A 188 10.32 2.41 13.28
N VAL A 189 10.93 1.58 12.44
CA VAL A 189 10.24 0.51 11.73
C VAL A 189 10.33 -0.77 12.58
N GLU A 190 9.18 -1.24 13.04
CA GLU A 190 9.04 -2.46 13.84
C GLU A 190 8.51 -3.65 13.04
N GLU A 191 8.03 -3.40 11.82
CA GLU A 191 7.60 -4.47 10.92
C GLU A 191 8.71 -5.50 10.71
N SER A 192 8.37 -6.77 10.74
CA SER A 192 9.34 -7.84 10.55
C SER A 192 9.72 -8.02 9.08
N GLU A 193 10.94 -8.48 8.84
CA GLU A 193 11.43 -8.77 7.50
C GLU A 193 10.69 -9.98 6.92
N ARG A 194 10.17 -9.88 5.70
CA ARG A 194 9.67 -11.07 4.97
C ARG A 194 10.69 -11.61 3.97
N LEU A 195 11.77 -10.88 3.73
CA LEU A 195 12.92 -11.27 2.90
C LEU A 195 12.52 -11.66 1.47
N VAL A 196 11.64 -10.87 0.84
CA VAL A 196 11.11 -11.16 -0.51
C VAL A 196 12.23 -11.31 -1.53
N GLU A 197 13.23 -10.43 -1.51
CA GLU A 197 14.42 -10.51 -2.38
C GLU A 197 15.12 -11.88 -2.26
N GLY A 198 15.26 -12.37 -1.02
CA GLY A 198 15.85 -13.66 -0.73
C GLY A 198 14.96 -14.85 -1.12
N LEU A 199 13.64 -14.72 -0.95
CA LEU A 199 12.65 -15.73 -1.33
C LEU A 199 12.67 -16.01 -2.83
N LEU A 200 13.03 -15.02 -3.65
CA LEU A 200 13.10 -15.13 -5.10
C LEU A 200 14.32 -15.92 -5.60
N LEU A 201 15.40 -15.99 -4.82
CA LEU A 201 16.64 -16.64 -5.25
C LEU A 201 16.44 -18.13 -5.55
N GLY A 202 16.92 -18.59 -6.70
CA GLY A 202 16.80 -19.95 -7.20
C GLY A 202 15.43 -20.30 -7.79
N ARG A 203 14.45 -19.38 -7.73
CA ARG A 203 13.12 -19.59 -8.35
C ARG A 203 13.14 -19.30 -9.82
N ASP A 204 12.12 -19.84 -10.49
CA ASP A 204 11.82 -19.46 -11.86
C ASP A 204 11.47 -17.97 -11.95
N PHE A 205 12.01 -17.28 -12.95
CA PHE A 205 11.80 -15.83 -13.07
C PHE A 205 10.33 -15.43 -13.21
N GLU A 206 9.50 -16.30 -13.80
CA GLU A 206 8.05 -16.08 -13.97
C GLU A 206 7.30 -16.02 -12.63
N GLN A 207 7.88 -16.54 -11.55
CA GLN A 207 7.30 -16.46 -10.21
C GLN A 207 7.50 -15.08 -9.56
N ALA A 208 8.47 -14.28 -10.03
CA ALA A 208 8.80 -13.02 -9.36
C ALA A 208 7.63 -12.03 -9.29
N PRO A 209 6.91 -11.75 -10.38
CA PRO A 209 5.79 -10.79 -10.36
C PRO A 209 4.61 -11.25 -9.50
N PHE A 210 4.45 -12.56 -9.29
CA PHE A 210 3.49 -13.10 -8.34
C PHE A 210 3.95 -12.85 -6.90
N ILE A 211 5.19 -13.20 -6.56
CA ILE A 211 5.71 -13.07 -5.19
C ILE A 211 5.84 -11.60 -4.79
N THR A 212 6.36 -10.75 -5.67
CA THR A 212 6.57 -9.32 -5.38
C THR A 212 5.25 -8.57 -5.20
N SER A 213 4.18 -8.98 -5.88
CA SER A 213 2.87 -8.37 -5.66
C SER A 213 2.29 -8.70 -4.27
N ARG A 214 2.89 -9.64 -3.50
CA ARG A 214 2.50 -9.93 -2.10
C ARG A 214 3.32 -9.12 -1.10
N ILE A 215 4.17 -8.20 -1.56
CA ILE A 215 4.83 -7.21 -0.70
C ILE A 215 3.78 -6.35 0.01
N CYS A 216 2.80 -5.80 -0.70
CA CYS A 216 1.82 -4.90 -0.10
C CYS A 216 0.42 -5.17 -0.65
N GLY A 217 -0.59 -5.06 0.22
CA GLY A 217 -2.00 -5.16 -0.13
C GLY A 217 -2.57 -3.98 -0.92
N ILE A 218 -1.92 -2.82 -0.86
CA ILE A 218 -2.37 -1.58 -1.54
C ILE A 218 -1.71 -1.38 -2.90
N CYS A 219 -0.39 -1.64 -3.01
CA CYS A 219 0.35 -1.45 -4.26
C CYS A 219 0.85 -2.73 -4.99
N PRO A 220 0.04 -3.81 -5.07
CA PRO A 220 0.46 -5.07 -5.70
C PRO A 220 0.65 -4.98 -7.22
N ILE A 221 -0.15 -4.16 -7.93
CA ILE A 221 0.02 -3.87 -9.36
C ILE A 221 1.37 -3.21 -9.63
N ALA A 222 1.76 -2.20 -8.83
CA ALA A 222 3.02 -1.51 -9.04
C ALA A 222 4.21 -2.48 -8.94
N HIS A 223 4.25 -3.33 -7.91
CA HIS A 223 5.30 -4.36 -7.78
C HIS A 223 5.25 -5.41 -8.90
N ASN A 224 4.05 -5.82 -9.32
CA ASN A 224 3.88 -6.78 -10.40
C ASN A 224 4.40 -6.22 -11.73
N LEU A 225 3.96 -5.02 -12.12
CA LEU A 225 4.36 -4.36 -13.36
C LEU A 225 5.85 -4.01 -13.34
N CYS A 226 6.38 -3.50 -12.22
CA CYS A 226 7.80 -3.20 -12.10
C CYS A 226 8.65 -4.46 -12.21
N SER A 227 8.21 -5.58 -11.62
CA SER A 227 8.87 -6.88 -11.77
C SER A 227 8.82 -7.40 -13.20
N TRP A 228 7.65 -7.36 -13.87
CA TRP A 228 7.55 -7.76 -15.28
C TRP A 228 8.46 -6.93 -16.16
N SER A 229 8.46 -5.61 -16.00
CA SER A 229 9.31 -4.73 -16.81
C SER A 229 10.80 -4.90 -16.52
N ALA A 230 11.20 -5.22 -15.29
CA ALA A 230 12.59 -5.55 -15.00
C ALA A 230 13.03 -6.83 -15.73
N LEU A 231 12.15 -7.83 -15.78
CA LEU A 231 12.38 -9.08 -16.52
C LEU A 231 12.38 -8.87 -18.04
N GLU A 232 11.44 -8.09 -18.57
CA GLU A 232 11.38 -7.74 -19.99
C GLU A 232 12.63 -6.97 -20.43
N ASN A 233 13.12 -6.06 -19.60
CA ASN A 233 14.38 -5.37 -19.84
C ASN A 233 15.59 -6.33 -19.78
N ALA A 234 15.58 -7.33 -18.89
CA ALA A 234 16.62 -8.35 -18.85
C ALA A 234 16.63 -9.22 -20.12
N LEU A 235 15.44 -9.59 -20.60
CA LEU A 235 15.22 -10.47 -21.74
C LEU A 235 15.20 -9.72 -23.09
N GLU A 236 15.41 -8.40 -23.08
CA GLU A 236 15.34 -7.52 -24.25
C GLU A 236 14.01 -7.60 -25.02
N ILE A 237 12.92 -7.90 -24.30
CA ILE A 237 11.57 -8.03 -24.87
C ILE A 237 10.99 -6.63 -25.10
N LYS A 238 10.68 -6.34 -26.37
CA LYS A 238 9.91 -5.14 -26.74
C LYS A 238 8.41 -5.44 -26.64
N ILE A 239 7.74 -4.80 -25.69
CA ILE A 239 6.29 -4.90 -25.53
C ILE A 239 5.54 -4.03 -26.54
N SER A 240 4.32 -4.43 -26.89
CA SER A 240 3.45 -3.67 -27.81
C SER A 240 2.91 -2.39 -27.17
N GLN A 241 2.48 -1.44 -28.01
CA GLN A 241 1.86 -0.20 -27.55
C GLN A 241 0.56 -0.48 -26.78
N GLU A 242 -0.21 -1.48 -27.23
CA GLU A 242 -1.42 -1.96 -26.55
C GLU A 242 -1.11 -2.46 -25.13
N THR A 243 -0.02 -3.22 -24.95
CA THR A 243 0.44 -3.63 -23.61
C THR A 243 0.81 -2.43 -22.75
N ILE A 244 1.51 -1.44 -23.30
CA ILE A 244 1.88 -0.22 -22.57
C ILE A 244 0.63 0.52 -22.07
N ILE A 245 -0.34 0.74 -22.94
CA ILE A 245 -1.58 1.46 -22.61
C ILE A 245 -2.38 0.70 -21.55
N LEU A 246 -2.59 -0.62 -21.72
CA LEU A 246 -3.31 -1.43 -20.72
C LEU A 246 -2.60 -1.41 -19.36
N ARG A 247 -1.27 -1.47 -19.32
CA ARG A 247 -0.50 -1.36 -18.07
C ARG A 247 -0.62 0.02 -17.44
N LYS A 248 -0.67 1.10 -18.23
CA LYS A 248 -0.96 2.45 -17.73
C LYS A 248 -2.34 2.54 -17.11
N ILE A 249 -3.38 2.05 -17.80
CA ILE A 249 -4.77 2.01 -17.28
C ILE A 249 -4.79 1.24 -15.95
N LEU A 250 -4.14 0.08 -15.89
CA LEU A 250 -4.07 -0.73 -14.68
C LEU A 250 -3.37 -0.01 -13.51
N LEU A 251 -2.26 0.69 -13.79
CA LEU A 251 -1.57 1.51 -12.79
C LEU A 251 -2.42 2.71 -12.33
N CYS A 252 -3.17 3.35 -13.23
CA CYS A 252 -4.12 4.41 -12.88
C CYS A 252 -5.16 3.88 -11.88
N GLY A 253 -5.76 2.71 -12.15
CA GLY A 253 -6.69 2.05 -11.23
C GLY A 253 -6.09 1.85 -9.83
N GLN A 254 -4.84 1.42 -9.73
CA GLN A 254 -4.17 1.26 -8.42
C GLN A 254 -3.90 2.61 -7.74
N ILE A 255 -3.46 3.64 -8.47
CA ILE A 255 -3.22 4.98 -7.90
C ILE A 255 -4.53 5.56 -7.35
N LEU A 256 -5.61 5.46 -8.12
CA LEU A 256 -6.96 5.88 -7.68
C LEU A 256 -7.34 5.17 -6.38
N LYS A 257 -7.30 3.84 -6.37
CA LYS A 257 -7.67 3.04 -5.19
C LYS A 257 -6.81 3.40 -3.96
N SER A 258 -5.49 3.48 -4.13
CA SER A 258 -4.56 3.79 -3.05
C SER A 258 -4.82 5.18 -2.46
N HIS A 259 -4.97 6.20 -3.30
CA HIS A 259 -5.20 7.57 -2.84
C HIS A 259 -6.56 7.71 -2.16
N LEU A 260 -7.62 7.12 -2.70
CA LEU A 260 -8.94 7.13 -2.07
C LEU A 260 -8.90 6.49 -0.68
N LEU A 261 -8.29 5.31 -0.57
CA LEU A 261 -8.18 4.62 0.71
C LEU A 261 -7.38 5.44 1.73
N HIS A 262 -6.24 5.99 1.31
CA HIS A 262 -5.42 6.84 2.17
C HIS A 262 -6.17 8.08 2.65
N LEU A 263 -6.74 8.85 1.72
CA LEU A 263 -7.41 10.12 2.04
C LEU A 263 -8.60 9.93 2.97
N PHE A 264 -9.45 8.93 2.74
CA PHE A 264 -10.68 8.75 3.52
C PHE A 264 -10.49 7.97 4.81
N PHE A 265 -9.73 6.87 4.78
CA PHE A 265 -9.63 6.01 5.95
C PHE A 265 -8.50 6.45 6.89
N LEU A 266 -7.44 7.05 6.36
CA LEU A 266 -6.22 7.31 7.13
C LEU A 266 -6.05 8.80 7.50
N VAL A 267 -6.43 9.71 6.59
CA VAL A 267 -6.19 11.16 6.73
C VAL A 267 -7.40 11.90 7.28
N LEU A 268 -8.56 11.77 6.62
CA LEU A 268 -9.74 12.60 6.91
C LEU A 268 -10.23 12.52 8.37
N PRO A 269 -10.16 11.39 9.11
CA PRO A 269 -10.53 11.33 10.52
C PRO A 269 -9.83 12.39 11.39
N ASP A 270 -8.53 12.65 11.15
CA ASP A 270 -7.75 13.60 11.94
C ASP A 270 -8.22 15.05 11.80
N TYR A 271 -8.64 15.40 10.59
CA TYR A 271 -9.09 16.75 10.24
C TYR A 271 -10.57 16.95 10.56
N ALA A 272 -11.37 15.88 10.50
CA ALA A 272 -12.75 15.86 10.98
C ALA A 272 -12.87 15.85 12.52
N GLY A 273 -11.75 15.63 13.22
CA GLY A 273 -11.69 15.60 14.69
C GLY A 273 -12.34 14.36 15.30
N VAL A 274 -12.40 13.26 14.56
CA VAL A 274 -12.96 11.97 14.98
C VAL A 274 -11.84 10.95 15.17
N LYS A 275 -12.08 9.89 15.95
CA LYS A 275 -11.03 8.92 16.29
C LYS A 275 -10.86 7.83 15.24
N SER A 276 -11.88 7.57 14.43
CA SER A 276 -11.88 6.50 13.44
C SER A 276 -12.59 6.88 12.15
N SER A 277 -12.23 6.21 11.06
CA SER A 277 -12.98 6.28 9.79
C SER A 277 -14.37 5.62 9.87
N ILE A 278 -14.58 4.74 10.86
CA ILE A 278 -15.89 4.18 11.18
C ILE A 278 -16.82 5.26 11.71
N GLU A 279 -16.35 6.09 12.65
CA GLU A 279 -17.08 7.26 13.15
C GLU A 279 -17.29 8.29 12.02
N LEU A 280 -16.27 8.49 11.18
CA LEU A 280 -16.37 9.35 10.00
C LEU A 280 -17.51 8.94 9.07
N SER A 281 -17.64 7.63 8.77
CA SER A 281 -18.71 7.12 7.88
C SER A 281 -20.12 7.42 8.38
N LYS A 282 -20.31 7.49 9.71
CA LYS A 282 -21.59 7.81 10.35
C LYS A 282 -21.86 9.30 10.37
N LYS A 283 -20.81 10.12 10.55
CA LYS A 283 -20.91 11.58 10.66
C LYS A 283 -20.99 12.28 9.30
N TYR A 284 -20.34 11.70 8.28
CA TYR A 284 -20.19 12.25 6.94
C TYR A 284 -20.56 11.20 5.87
N PRO A 285 -21.82 10.72 5.84
CA PRO A 285 -22.23 9.64 4.95
C PRO A 285 -22.14 10.03 3.46
N ALA A 286 -22.42 11.30 3.12
CA ALA A 286 -22.36 11.77 1.73
C ALA A 286 -20.94 11.70 1.17
N GLU A 287 -19.95 12.17 1.94
CA GLU A 287 -18.54 12.11 1.58
C GLU A 287 -18.05 10.66 1.50
N PHE A 288 -18.56 9.77 2.36
CA PHE A 288 -18.23 8.35 2.29
C PHE A 288 -18.83 7.67 1.05
N HIS A 289 -20.07 7.99 0.68
CA HIS A 289 -20.67 7.51 -0.58
C HIS A 289 -19.92 8.01 -1.81
N LEU A 290 -19.49 9.27 -1.80
CA LEU A 290 -18.62 9.85 -2.83
C LEU A 290 -17.35 9.01 -3.01
N MET A 291 -16.69 8.66 -1.90
CA MET A 291 -15.51 7.78 -1.94
C MET A 291 -15.82 6.41 -2.52
N LEU A 292 -16.92 5.78 -2.09
CA LEU A 292 -17.33 4.46 -2.59
C LEU A 292 -17.58 4.50 -4.10
N ASN A 293 -18.24 5.55 -4.62
CA ASN A 293 -18.48 5.72 -6.06
C ASN A 293 -17.17 5.76 -6.85
N LEU A 294 -16.21 6.59 -6.44
CA LEU A 294 -14.89 6.67 -7.07
C LEU A 294 -14.12 5.34 -6.95
N LYS A 295 -14.22 4.67 -5.80
CA LYS A 295 -13.57 3.39 -5.54
C LYS A 295 -14.12 2.30 -6.47
N ARG A 296 -15.43 2.23 -6.71
CA ARG A 296 -16.03 1.26 -7.63
C ARG A 296 -15.44 1.37 -9.04
N VAL A 297 -15.14 2.59 -9.50
CA VAL A 297 -14.43 2.79 -10.79
C VAL A 297 -13.02 2.19 -10.75
N SER A 298 -12.27 2.46 -9.67
CA SER A 298 -10.93 1.89 -9.51
C SER A 298 -10.94 0.35 -9.47
N ASP A 299 -11.89 -0.25 -8.76
CA ASP A 299 -12.03 -1.72 -8.70
C ASP A 299 -12.46 -2.31 -10.04
N LYS A 300 -13.31 -1.61 -10.79
CA LYS A 300 -13.70 -2.01 -12.15
C LYS A 300 -12.48 -2.03 -13.08
N ILE A 301 -11.63 -1.01 -13.04
CA ILE A 301 -10.36 -0.97 -13.79
C ILE A 301 -9.48 -2.17 -13.44
N LEU A 302 -9.25 -2.39 -12.15
CA LEU A 302 -8.39 -3.47 -11.67
C LEU A 302 -8.93 -4.86 -12.05
N LYS A 303 -10.25 -5.06 -11.97
CA LYS A 303 -10.90 -6.32 -12.33
C LYS A 303 -10.86 -6.59 -13.84
N VAL A 304 -11.24 -5.62 -14.67
CA VAL A 304 -11.30 -5.78 -16.14
C VAL A 304 -9.89 -5.97 -16.73
N VAL A 305 -8.93 -5.13 -16.34
CA VAL A 305 -7.59 -5.16 -16.95
C VAL A 305 -6.66 -6.14 -16.22
N GLY A 306 -6.69 -6.13 -14.89
CA GLY A 306 -5.79 -6.91 -14.03
C GLY A 306 -6.29 -8.31 -13.67
N GLY A 307 -7.57 -8.61 -13.92
CA GLY A 307 -8.24 -9.88 -13.61
C GLY A 307 -8.74 -10.01 -12.17
N SER A 308 -8.41 -9.08 -11.28
CA SER A 308 -8.86 -9.04 -9.89
C SER A 308 -8.65 -7.63 -9.30
N SER A 309 -9.53 -7.24 -8.37
CA SER A 309 -9.47 -5.93 -7.69
C SER A 309 -8.44 -5.85 -6.56
N ALA A 310 -7.80 -6.97 -6.21
CA ALA A 310 -6.80 -7.05 -5.16
C ALA A 310 -5.40 -7.30 -5.73
N PHE A 311 -5.15 -8.49 -6.29
CA PHE A 311 -3.84 -8.88 -6.81
C PHE A 311 -3.93 -9.22 -8.29
N PRO A 312 -2.96 -8.80 -9.12
CA PRO A 312 -3.03 -9.02 -10.56
C PRO A 312 -2.94 -10.52 -10.87
N SER A 313 -3.85 -10.99 -11.72
CA SER A 313 -3.92 -12.37 -12.21
C SER A 313 -3.87 -12.46 -13.73
N ASN A 314 -4.03 -11.34 -14.44
CA ASN A 314 -4.09 -11.31 -15.89
C ASN A 314 -2.78 -10.83 -16.57
N THR A 315 -1.86 -10.22 -15.83
CA THR A 315 -0.56 -9.80 -16.39
C THR A 315 0.38 -10.98 -16.57
N MET A 316 1.21 -10.93 -17.61
CA MET A 316 2.26 -11.92 -17.85
C MET A 316 3.43 -11.29 -18.61
N LEU A 317 4.47 -12.09 -18.90
CA LEU A 317 5.60 -11.64 -19.69
C LEU A 317 5.15 -11.11 -21.05
N GLY A 318 5.59 -9.91 -21.44
CA GLY A 318 5.29 -9.30 -22.73
C GLY A 318 3.89 -8.68 -22.87
N GLY A 319 2.96 -8.99 -21.96
CA GLY A 319 1.56 -8.60 -22.12
C GLY A 319 0.61 -9.15 -21.07
N PHE A 320 -0.51 -9.70 -21.55
CA PHE A 320 -1.64 -10.21 -20.76
C PHE A 320 -2.01 -11.63 -21.18
N ARG A 321 -2.50 -12.42 -20.23
CA ARG A 321 -3.02 -13.77 -20.48
C ARG A 321 -4.26 -13.70 -21.38
N ASN A 322 -5.22 -12.87 -20.97
CA ASN A 322 -6.44 -12.58 -21.70
C ASN A 322 -6.61 -11.07 -21.78
N PRO A 323 -6.18 -10.41 -22.88
CA PRO A 323 -6.47 -9.01 -23.10
C PRO A 323 -7.98 -8.71 -22.94
N PRO A 324 -8.35 -7.60 -22.29
CA PRO A 324 -9.77 -7.23 -22.12
C PRO A 324 -10.41 -6.94 -23.49
N LYS A 325 -11.74 -6.92 -23.54
CA LYS A 325 -12.48 -6.45 -24.72
C LYS A 325 -12.62 -4.93 -24.69
N ILE A 326 -12.71 -4.32 -25.87
CA ILE A 326 -12.90 -2.87 -26.02
C ILE A 326 -14.19 -2.41 -25.33
N ASP A 327 -15.29 -3.15 -25.47
CA ASP A 327 -16.56 -2.82 -24.82
C ASP A 327 -16.45 -2.76 -23.29
N GLU A 328 -15.65 -3.65 -22.68
CA GLU A 328 -15.41 -3.64 -21.23
C GLU A 328 -14.62 -2.39 -20.80
N LEU A 329 -13.69 -1.92 -21.63
CA LEU A 329 -12.97 -0.67 -21.43
C LEU A 329 -13.90 0.55 -21.60
N LEU A 330 -14.80 0.53 -22.59
CA LEU A 330 -15.78 1.60 -22.78
C LEU A 330 -16.76 1.71 -21.59
N VAL A 331 -17.11 0.59 -20.96
CA VAL A 331 -17.90 0.61 -19.70
C VAL A 331 -17.15 1.30 -18.57
N ILE A 332 -15.82 1.13 -18.46
CA ILE A 332 -15.01 1.89 -17.49
C ILE A 332 -15.09 3.38 -17.80
N LYS A 333 -14.88 3.77 -19.07
CA LYS A 333 -14.95 5.18 -19.50
C LYS A 333 -16.29 5.82 -19.11
N ASN A 334 -17.40 5.14 -19.36
CA ASN A 334 -18.73 5.61 -18.98
C ASN A 334 -18.88 5.78 -17.47
N SER A 335 -18.42 4.82 -16.68
CA SER A 335 -18.44 4.95 -15.23
C SER A 335 -17.53 6.06 -14.70
N ILE A 336 -16.45 6.43 -15.41
CA ILE A 336 -15.66 7.61 -15.04
C ILE A 336 -16.48 8.89 -15.26
N PHE A 337 -17.20 9.00 -16.38
CA PHE A 337 -18.05 10.18 -16.63
C PHE A 337 -19.14 10.36 -15.56
N GLU A 338 -19.68 9.25 -15.04
CA GLU A 338 -20.66 9.27 -13.95
C GLU A 338 -20.11 9.83 -12.63
N VAL A 339 -18.78 9.77 -12.40
CA VAL A 339 -18.17 10.12 -11.10
C VAL A 339 -17.12 11.24 -11.16
N ILE A 340 -16.97 11.91 -12.32
CA ILE A 340 -15.86 12.86 -12.50
C ILE A 340 -16.08 14.18 -11.76
N ASP A 341 -17.33 14.52 -11.44
CA ASP A 341 -17.67 15.69 -10.65
C ASP A 341 -17.46 15.42 -9.15
N GLU A 342 -17.71 14.20 -8.69
CA GLU A 342 -17.34 13.71 -7.35
C GLU A 342 -15.84 13.83 -7.09
N ALA A 343 -14.99 13.57 -8.10
CA ALA A 343 -13.55 13.78 -7.98
C ALA A 343 -13.18 15.26 -7.78
N GLN A 344 -13.96 16.19 -8.35
CA GLN A 344 -13.77 17.62 -8.11
C GLN A 344 -14.25 18.03 -6.71
N ASP A 345 -15.36 17.46 -6.25
CA ASP A 345 -15.87 17.65 -4.89
C ASP A 345 -14.89 17.11 -3.83
N LEU A 346 -14.22 15.99 -4.11
CA LEU A 346 -13.13 15.50 -3.27
C LEU A 346 -12.00 16.53 -3.14
N ILE A 347 -11.57 17.13 -4.26
CA ILE A 347 -10.54 18.18 -4.24
C ILE A 347 -11.03 19.40 -3.44
N LYS A 348 -12.30 19.79 -3.62
CA LYS A 348 -12.91 20.88 -2.85
C LYS A 348 -12.91 20.58 -1.35
N LEU A 349 -13.34 19.39 -0.94
CA LEU A 349 -13.27 18.94 0.45
C LEU A 349 -11.86 19.12 1.03
N PHE A 350 -10.84 18.57 0.38
CA PHE A 350 -9.45 18.66 0.86
C PHE A 350 -8.88 20.08 0.79
N SER A 351 -9.35 20.93 -0.13
CA SER A 351 -8.94 22.34 -0.20
C SER A 351 -9.40 23.18 0.99
N THR A 352 -10.48 22.78 1.66
CA THR A 352 -11.00 23.49 2.85
C THR A 352 -10.29 23.09 4.15
N ILE A 353 -9.49 22.02 4.12
CA ILE A 353 -8.78 21.51 5.28
C ILE A 353 -7.64 22.47 5.64
N LYS A 354 -7.68 23.00 6.86
CA LYS A 354 -6.58 23.81 7.41
C LYS A 354 -5.42 22.91 7.80
N THR A 355 -4.42 22.82 6.94
CA THR A 355 -3.17 22.09 7.22
C THR A 355 -2.19 22.93 8.03
N PRO A 356 -1.35 22.32 8.89
CA PRO A 356 -0.21 23.02 9.47
C PRO A 356 0.71 23.55 8.37
N SER A 357 1.35 24.70 8.61
CA SER A 357 2.38 25.23 7.71
C SER A 357 3.75 24.71 8.13
N LEU A 358 4.46 24.01 7.25
CA LEU A 358 5.85 23.63 7.45
C LEU A 358 6.61 23.87 6.16
N LYS A 359 7.71 24.63 6.22
CA LYS A 359 8.59 24.84 5.07
C LYS A 359 9.89 24.09 5.31
N VAL A 360 10.13 23.05 4.52
CA VAL A 360 11.40 22.33 4.53
C VAL A 360 11.96 22.36 3.12
N ASN A 361 13.26 22.67 3.01
CA ASN A 361 13.97 22.54 1.75
C ASN A 361 14.20 21.04 1.48
N THR A 362 13.20 20.40 0.87
CA THR A 362 13.21 19.00 0.47
C THR A 362 13.28 18.91 -1.05
N ARG A 363 14.21 18.08 -1.55
CA ARG A 363 14.40 17.92 -2.99
C ARG A 363 13.46 16.86 -3.55
N PHE A 364 12.50 17.28 -4.37
CA PHE A 364 11.58 16.35 -5.03
C PHE A 364 12.23 15.60 -6.19
N LYS A 365 11.89 14.30 -6.31
CA LYS A 365 12.29 13.42 -7.41
C LYS A 365 11.12 12.57 -7.90
N THR A 366 11.18 12.22 -9.17
CA THR A 366 10.23 11.36 -9.89
C THR A 366 10.99 10.57 -10.95
N ILE A 367 10.37 9.57 -11.54
CA ILE A 367 10.81 9.07 -12.85
C ILE A 367 10.76 10.19 -13.90
N THR A 368 11.53 10.03 -14.97
CA THR A 368 11.39 10.80 -16.20
C THR A 368 10.37 10.09 -17.11
N PRO A 369 9.17 10.67 -17.33
CA PRO A 369 8.21 10.13 -18.29
C PRO A 369 8.62 10.45 -19.73
N ALA A 370 7.90 9.88 -20.69
CA ALA A 370 7.93 10.36 -22.08
C ALA A 370 7.53 11.85 -22.14
N GLN A 371 8.05 12.57 -23.14
CA GLN A 371 7.82 14.01 -23.28
C GLN A 371 6.32 14.34 -23.33
N GLY A 372 5.88 15.29 -22.52
CA GLY A 372 4.49 15.74 -22.46
C GLY A 372 3.57 14.91 -21.55
N PHE A 373 4.04 13.80 -20.97
CA PHE A 373 3.24 12.96 -20.09
C PHE A 373 3.49 13.24 -18.60
N TYR A 374 2.47 13.03 -17.78
CA TYR A 374 2.61 13.01 -16.33
C TYR A 374 3.33 11.72 -15.88
N PRO A 375 4.16 11.75 -14.82
CA PRO A 375 4.93 10.57 -14.41
C PRO A 375 4.04 9.40 -13.93
N SER A 376 4.09 8.28 -14.64
CA SER A 376 3.43 7.02 -14.25
C SER A 376 4.24 5.78 -14.69
N TYR A 377 3.98 5.29 -15.90
CA TYR A 377 4.61 4.13 -16.54
C TYR A 377 4.55 4.30 -18.07
N PRO A 378 5.56 3.85 -18.84
CA PRO A 378 6.89 3.47 -18.40
C PRO A 378 7.70 4.71 -17.98
N GLY A 379 8.77 4.51 -17.24
CA GLY A 379 9.68 5.60 -16.89
C GLY A 379 11.08 5.13 -16.60
N ASN A 380 12.01 6.08 -16.61
CA ASN A 380 13.38 5.84 -16.17
C ASN A 380 13.71 6.69 -14.96
N PHE A 381 14.55 6.17 -14.07
CA PHE A 381 15.10 6.93 -12.96
C PHE A 381 16.63 6.99 -13.11
N SER A 382 17.12 8.13 -13.60
CA SER A 382 18.52 8.29 -14.01
C SER A 382 19.53 8.32 -12.86
N GLN A 383 19.07 8.43 -11.61
CA GLN A 383 19.94 8.59 -10.45
C GLN A 383 20.04 7.30 -9.63
N SER A 384 21.25 6.96 -9.18
CA SER A 384 21.42 5.83 -8.27
C SER A 384 20.95 6.19 -6.87
N ILE A 385 20.12 5.34 -6.30
CA ILE A 385 19.77 5.34 -4.88
C ILE A 385 20.79 4.45 -4.16
N LYS A 386 21.38 4.97 -3.10
CA LYS A 386 22.21 4.22 -2.14
C LYS A 386 21.31 3.83 -0.98
N GLU A 387 21.33 2.55 -0.64
CA GLU A 387 20.61 2.00 0.49
C GLU A 387 21.53 2.01 1.72
N ILE A 388 21.03 2.54 2.83
CA ILE A 388 21.71 2.56 4.12
C ILE A 388 20.97 1.59 5.03
N VAL A 389 21.69 0.60 5.54
CA VAL A 389 21.16 -0.37 6.49
C VAL A 389 21.37 0.16 7.91
N LYS A 390 20.32 0.05 8.73
CA LYS A 390 20.36 0.30 10.17
C LYS A 390 20.31 -1.05 10.89
N LYS A 391 21.12 -1.22 11.94
CA LYS A 391 21.29 -2.49 12.66
C LYS A 391 19.99 -3.12 13.16
N ASP A 392 19.09 -2.29 13.68
CA ASP A 392 17.87 -2.72 14.38
C ASP A 392 16.58 -2.29 13.64
N SER A 393 16.66 -1.96 12.34
CA SER A 393 15.53 -1.57 11.50
C SER A 393 15.48 -2.39 10.23
N SER A 394 14.38 -3.11 10.04
CA SER A 394 14.08 -3.93 8.86
C SER A 394 13.88 -3.11 7.58
N ALA A 395 13.62 -1.81 7.70
CA ALA A 395 13.63 -0.92 6.55
C ALA A 395 15.05 -0.42 6.27
N LYS A 396 15.49 -0.60 5.02
CA LYS A 396 16.64 0.10 4.45
C LYS A 396 16.25 1.57 4.23
N LEU A 397 17.22 2.48 4.25
CA LEU A 397 17.01 3.91 3.98
C LEU A 397 17.59 4.33 2.64
N GLY A 398 16.78 4.95 1.78
CA GLY A 398 17.19 5.37 0.44
C GLY A 398 17.67 6.81 0.40
N VAL A 399 18.91 7.04 -0.03
CA VAL A 399 19.46 8.39 -0.30
C VAL A 399 20.13 8.45 -1.67
N LEU A 400 20.28 9.62 -2.26
CA LEU A 400 21.11 9.77 -3.46
C LEU A 400 22.60 9.73 -3.12
N LYS A 401 23.45 9.55 -4.15
CA LYS A 401 24.91 9.67 -4.04
C LYS A 401 25.31 10.95 -3.29
N GLY A 402 26.23 10.80 -2.32
CA GLY A 402 26.65 11.88 -1.43
C GLY A 402 25.70 12.16 -0.26
N GLY A 403 24.78 11.24 0.06
CA GLY A 403 23.88 11.36 1.22
C GLY A 403 22.75 12.37 1.05
N LYS A 404 22.44 12.76 -0.20
CA LYS A 404 21.41 13.78 -0.47
C LYS A 404 20.01 13.19 -0.28
N ILE A 405 19.26 13.78 0.64
CA ILE A 405 17.88 13.42 0.97
C ILE A 405 16.95 13.93 -0.13
N ILE A 406 16.02 13.07 -0.56
CA ILE A 406 14.99 13.37 -1.55
C ILE A 406 13.62 12.92 -1.05
N LYS A 407 12.57 13.42 -1.69
CA LYS A 407 11.19 13.00 -1.47
C LYS A 407 10.52 12.68 -2.80
N VAL A 408 9.73 11.61 -2.81
CA VAL A 408 8.98 11.08 -3.95
C VAL A 408 7.49 11.00 -3.60
N GLY A 409 6.63 10.80 -4.60
CA GLY A 409 5.17 10.69 -4.39
C GLY A 409 4.37 11.80 -5.07
N ALA A 410 3.09 11.90 -4.73
CA ALA A 410 2.13 12.78 -5.41
C ALA A 410 2.55 14.26 -5.40
N LEU A 411 2.98 14.80 -4.25
CA LEU A 411 3.46 16.18 -4.16
C LEU A 411 4.70 16.41 -5.04
N ALA A 412 5.60 15.42 -5.14
CA ALA A 412 6.80 15.52 -5.97
C ALA A 412 6.44 15.53 -7.47
N ARG A 413 5.51 14.67 -7.90
CA ARG A 413 5.00 14.63 -9.28
C ARG A 413 4.27 15.92 -9.63
N LEU A 414 3.35 16.37 -8.78
CA LEU A 414 2.59 17.60 -8.99
C LEU A 414 3.51 18.84 -9.06
N SER A 415 4.53 18.90 -8.20
CA SER A 415 5.47 20.02 -8.17
C SER A 415 6.22 20.18 -9.50
N HIS A 416 6.64 19.08 -10.12
CA HIS A 416 7.43 19.11 -11.36
C HIS A 416 6.57 19.09 -12.63
N PHE A 417 5.39 18.49 -12.58
CA PHE A 417 4.58 18.15 -13.76
C PHE A 417 3.18 18.78 -13.78
N SER A 418 2.89 19.74 -12.90
CA SER A 418 1.61 20.47 -12.90
C SER A 418 1.20 21.09 -14.25
N LYS A 419 2.17 21.43 -15.11
CA LYS A 419 1.91 22.01 -16.44
C LYS A 419 1.26 21.03 -17.43
N VAL A 420 1.52 19.74 -17.26
CA VAL A 420 1.02 18.64 -18.11
C VAL A 420 -0.16 17.88 -17.49
N LEU A 421 -0.76 18.42 -16.42
CA LEU A 421 -2.04 17.93 -15.94
C LEU A 421 -3.11 18.00 -17.04
N HIS A 422 -4.03 17.05 -17.01
CA HIS A 422 -5.21 17.03 -17.87
C HIS A 422 -6.14 18.21 -17.61
N PRO A 423 -6.99 18.61 -18.58
CA PRO A 423 -7.68 19.90 -18.56
C PRO A 423 -8.50 20.18 -17.30
N LYS A 424 -9.31 19.23 -16.79
CA LYS A 424 -10.12 19.45 -15.57
C LYS A 424 -9.21 19.56 -14.35
N ALA A 425 -8.28 18.62 -14.16
CA ALA A 425 -7.32 18.64 -13.06
C ALA A 425 -6.48 19.94 -13.03
N LYS A 426 -6.00 20.37 -14.20
CA LYS A 426 -5.22 21.62 -14.38
C LYS A 426 -6.03 22.86 -14.00
N LYS A 427 -7.27 22.94 -14.47
CA LYS A 427 -8.19 24.06 -14.17
C LYS A 427 -8.46 24.17 -12.67
N VAL A 428 -8.67 23.04 -11.99
CA VAL A 428 -8.87 23.02 -10.53
C VAL A 428 -7.57 23.40 -9.81
N PHE A 429 -6.45 22.79 -10.17
CA PHE A 429 -5.13 23.07 -9.56
C PHE A 429 -4.75 24.56 -9.61
N GLN A 430 -4.96 25.23 -10.75
CA GLN A 430 -4.65 26.64 -10.93
C GLN A 430 -5.43 27.58 -9.98
N LYS A 431 -6.60 27.15 -9.48
CA LYS A 431 -7.42 27.93 -8.55
C LYS A 431 -6.99 27.79 -7.09
N LEU A 432 -6.30 26.70 -6.73
CA LEU A 432 -6.02 26.33 -5.34
C LEU A 432 -4.85 27.08 -4.69
N GLN A 433 -4.02 27.78 -5.48
CA GLN A 433 -2.80 28.46 -4.99
C GLN A 433 -1.97 27.63 -4.00
N LEU A 434 -1.79 26.34 -4.32
CA LEU A 434 -1.22 25.35 -3.40
C LEU A 434 0.27 25.62 -3.11
N ASP A 435 0.65 25.67 -1.82
CA ASP A 435 2.07 25.72 -1.43
C ASP A 435 2.71 24.33 -1.61
N LEU A 436 3.39 24.14 -2.74
CA LEU A 436 4.05 22.90 -3.10
C LEU A 436 5.27 22.56 -2.21
N ASN A 437 5.74 23.49 -1.36
CA ASN A 437 6.82 23.22 -0.41
C ASN A 437 6.32 22.76 0.97
N ASN A 438 5.00 22.81 1.20
CA ASN A 438 4.42 22.35 2.44
C ASN A 438 4.09 20.85 2.36
N PRO A 439 4.75 19.97 3.14
CA PRO A 439 4.58 18.53 3.00
C PRO A 439 3.18 18.03 3.35
N PHE A 440 2.42 18.75 4.18
CA PHE A 440 1.01 18.43 4.46
C PHE A 440 0.12 18.52 3.22
N ASN A 441 0.54 19.28 2.20
CA ASN A 441 -0.20 19.42 0.94
C ASN A 441 -0.08 18.18 0.03
N ASN A 442 0.66 17.15 0.43
CA ASN A 442 0.65 15.87 -0.29
C ASN A 442 -0.76 15.25 -0.35
N ASN A 443 -1.58 15.42 0.69
CA ASN A 443 -2.96 14.94 0.69
C ASN A 443 -3.81 15.61 -0.42
N LEU A 444 -3.71 16.94 -0.56
CA LEU A 444 -4.39 17.66 -1.63
C LEU A 444 -3.79 17.33 -3.00
N ALA A 445 -2.48 17.08 -3.08
CA ALA A 445 -1.84 16.60 -4.31
C ALA A 445 -2.39 15.22 -4.75
N GLN A 446 -2.61 14.29 -3.81
CA GLN A 446 -3.25 13.00 -4.08
C GLN A 446 -4.70 13.18 -4.57
N ALA A 447 -5.47 14.10 -3.98
CA ALA A 447 -6.82 14.41 -4.44
C ALA A 447 -6.84 14.95 -5.87
N ILE A 448 -5.88 15.82 -6.24
CA ILE A 448 -5.71 16.32 -7.61
C ILE A 448 -5.30 15.20 -8.56
N GLU A 449 -4.41 14.31 -8.12
CA GLU A 449 -4.00 13.14 -8.90
C GLU A 449 -5.17 12.19 -9.19
N ILE A 450 -6.15 12.06 -8.28
CA ILE A 450 -7.34 11.25 -8.54
C ILE A 450 -8.07 11.77 -9.79
N LEU A 451 -8.37 13.07 -9.85
CA LEU A 451 -9.01 13.65 -11.03
C LEU A 451 -8.14 13.52 -12.29
N HIS A 452 -6.83 13.75 -12.16
CA HIS A 452 -5.90 13.59 -13.28
C HIS A 452 -5.88 12.16 -13.84
N PHE A 453 -5.81 11.14 -12.98
CA PHE A 453 -5.75 9.75 -13.44
C PHE A 453 -7.09 9.20 -13.94
N LEU A 454 -8.22 9.80 -13.54
CA LEU A 454 -9.51 9.55 -14.19
C LEU A 454 -9.51 10.08 -15.63
N GLU A 455 -9.06 11.32 -15.85
CA GLU A 455 -8.91 11.89 -17.21
C GLU A 455 -7.89 11.12 -18.05
N GLU A 456 -6.75 10.72 -17.48
CA GLU A 456 -5.75 9.89 -18.16
C GLU A 456 -6.36 8.55 -18.57
N THR A 457 -7.15 7.92 -17.71
CA THR A 457 -7.80 6.65 -18.03
C THR A 457 -8.79 6.80 -19.20
N ILE A 458 -9.57 7.89 -19.24
CA ILE A 458 -10.45 8.20 -20.38
C ILE A 458 -9.63 8.29 -21.68
N ASN A 459 -8.58 9.10 -21.69
CA ASN A 459 -7.75 9.33 -22.87
C ASN A 459 -7.07 8.05 -23.36
N LEU A 460 -6.58 7.22 -22.44
CA LEU A 460 -5.96 5.93 -22.76
C LEU A 460 -6.97 4.93 -23.34
N ILE A 461 -8.21 4.92 -22.85
CA ILE A 461 -9.28 4.09 -23.41
C ILE A 461 -9.67 4.56 -24.81
N GLU A 462 -9.72 5.87 -25.04
CA GLU A 462 -9.93 6.42 -26.38
C GLU A 462 -8.80 6.02 -27.34
N GLU A 463 -7.53 6.19 -26.93
CA GLU A 463 -6.37 5.79 -27.74
C GLU A 463 -6.39 4.29 -28.09
N ILE A 464 -6.78 3.44 -27.15
CA ILE A 464 -6.77 1.98 -27.36
C ILE A 464 -8.01 1.46 -28.09
N SER A 465 -9.10 2.26 -28.14
CA SER A 465 -10.38 1.87 -28.75
C SER A 465 -10.26 1.51 -30.25
N GLU A 466 -9.26 2.08 -30.91
CA GLU A 466 -8.97 1.89 -32.34
C GLU A 466 -7.90 0.81 -32.62
N LYS A 467 -7.42 0.10 -31.57
CA LYS A 467 -6.30 -0.85 -31.67
C LYS A 467 -6.75 -2.31 -31.58
N ASP A 468 -5.94 -3.20 -32.14
CA ASP A 468 -6.12 -4.65 -31.99
C ASP A 468 -5.49 -5.16 -30.69
N LEU A 469 -6.33 -5.36 -29.67
CA LEU A 469 -5.88 -5.82 -28.35
C LEU A 469 -5.27 -7.22 -28.34
N LYS A 470 -5.44 -8.03 -29.40
CA LYS A 470 -4.76 -9.34 -29.50
C LYS A 470 -3.24 -9.18 -29.50
N LYS A 471 -2.71 -8.02 -29.92
CA LYS A 471 -1.28 -7.68 -29.87
C LYS A 471 -0.74 -7.49 -28.45
N SER A 472 -1.61 -7.40 -27.45
CA SER A 472 -1.21 -7.33 -26.03
C SER A 472 -1.19 -8.71 -25.35
N LYS A 473 -1.38 -9.79 -26.11
CA LYS A 473 -1.21 -11.16 -25.59
C LYS A 473 0.25 -11.38 -25.22
N GLY A 474 0.48 -11.98 -24.06
CA GLY A 474 1.83 -12.23 -23.57
C GLY A 474 2.56 -13.36 -24.29
N ILE A 475 3.83 -13.52 -23.90
CA ILE A 475 4.79 -14.47 -24.46
C ILE A 475 5.00 -15.61 -23.47
N GLU A 476 5.04 -16.84 -23.97
CA GLU A 476 5.33 -18.04 -23.18
C GLU A 476 6.84 -18.22 -23.01
N LYS A 477 7.29 -18.66 -21.84
CA LYS A 477 8.71 -18.91 -21.56
C LYS A 477 9.39 -19.85 -22.56
N LYS A 478 8.66 -20.85 -23.05
CA LYS A 478 9.16 -21.87 -24.01
C LYS A 478 9.67 -21.26 -25.32
N ASP A 479 9.25 -20.03 -25.63
CA ASP A 479 9.60 -19.33 -26.87
C ASP A 479 10.88 -18.48 -26.71
N LEU A 480 11.56 -18.54 -25.56
CA LEU A 480 12.71 -17.71 -25.22
C LEU A 480 14.04 -18.47 -25.29
N SER A 481 15.07 -17.80 -25.81
CA SER A 481 16.46 -18.23 -25.65
C SER A 481 17.07 -17.59 -24.39
N LEU A 482 17.25 -18.38 -23.34
CA LEU A 482 17.73 -17.87 -22.06
C LEU A 482 19.27 -17.80 -21.98
N LYS A 483 19.76 -16.70 -21.40
CA LYS A 483 21.17 -16.45 -21.07
C LYS A 483 21.22 -15.80 -19.69
N THR A 484 22.42 -15.72 -19.12
CA THR A 484 22.63 -14.91 -17.91
C THR A 484 22.44 -13.44 -18.25
N LEU A 485 21.38 -12.83 -17.72
CA LEU A 485 20.91 -11.51 -18.11
C LEU A 485 20.50 -10.71 -16.87
N SER A 486 20.62 -9.38 -16.96
CA SER A 486 20.24 -8.45 -15.89
C SER A 486 19.31 -7.39 -16.44
N GLY A 487 18.29 -7.04 -15.69
CA GLY A 487 17.35 -5.98 -16.06
C GLY A 487 16.93 -5.16 -14.86
N ARG A 488 16.58 -3.91 -15.12
CA ARG A 488 16.08 -2.97 -14.13
C ARG A 488 14.89 -2.23 -14.70
N SER A 489 13.88 -1.98 -13.88
CA SER A 489 12.77 -1.11 -14.24
C SER A 489 12.43 -0.17 -13.09
N CYS A 490 11.88 0.99 -13.45
CA CYS A 490 11.35 1.98 -12.54
C CYS A 490 9.96 2.43 -13.02
N LEU A 491 9.04 2.67 -12.08
CA LEU A 491 7.74 3.31 -12.34
C LEU A 491 7.29 4.13 -11.13
N GLU A 492 6.22 4.90 -11.27
CA GLU A 492 5.60 5.61 -10.14
C GLU A 492 4.49 4.77 -9.52
N ALA A 493 4.79 4.20 -8.36
CA ALA A 493 3.76 3.70 -7.46
C ALA A 493 3.01 4.89 -6.83
N PRO A 494 1.84 4.67 -6.17
CA PRO A 494 1.06 5.76 -5.59
C PRO A 494 1.89 6.67 -4.66
N ARG A 495 2.77 6.05 -3.86
CA ARG A 495 3.65 6.69 -2.87
C ARG A 495 4.98 7.21 -3.44
N GLY A 496 5.25 7.02 -4.74
CA GLY A 496 6.41 7.55 -5.45
C GLY A 496 7.16 6.53 -6.31
N THR A 497 8.40 6.85 -6.66
CA THR A 497 9.23 6.00 -7.53
C THR A 497 9.53 4.64 -6.88
N LEU A 498 9.16 3.57 -7.58
CA LEU A 498 9.47 2.17 -7.26
C LEU A 498 10.49 1.64 -8.26
N SER A 499 11.51 0.92 -7.80
CA SER A 499 12.53 0.29 -8.64
C SER A 499 12.67 -1.19 -8.33
N HIS A 500 12.72 -2.03 -9.37
CA HIS A 500 13.06 -3.44 -9.29
C HIS A 500 14.26 -3.72 -10.18
N GLN A 501 15.18 -4.54 -9.69
CA GLN A 501 16.33 -5.03 -10.45
C GLN A 501 16.43 -6.54 -10.28
N VAL A 502 16.66 -7.25 -11.37
CA VAL A 502 16.71 -8.71 -11.41
C VAL A 502 17.91 -9.18 -12.23
N LYS A 503 18.53 -10.27 -11.80
CA LYS A 503 19.49 -11.04 -12.58
C LYS A 503 19.06 -12.49 -12.64
N ILE A 504 19.01 -13.04 -13.84
CA ILE A 504 18.67 -14.45 -14.11
C ILE A 504 19.88 -15.18 -14.70
N ASP A 505 19.95 -16.49 -14.51
CA ASP A 505 20.92 -17.36 -15.18
C ASP A 505 20.40 -17.93 -16.51
N SER A 506 21.22 -18.75 -17.18
CA SER A 506 20.87 -19.40 -18.45
C SER A 506 19.74 -20.44 -18.35
N GLN A 507 19.31 -20.83 -17.15
CA GLN A 507 18.16 -21.71 -16.92
C GLN A 507 16.89 -20.91 -16.58
N GLY A 508 16.98 -19.58 -16.54
CA GLY A 508 15.90 -18.71 -16.12
C GLY A 508 15.65 -18.73 -14.61
N LYS A 509 16.65 -19.10 -13.81
CA LYS A 509 16.58 -18.99 -12.36
C LYS A 509 17.08 -17.63 -11.91
N ILE A 510 16.41 -17.04 -10.93
CA ILE A 510 16.80 -15.76 -10.35
C ILE A 510 18.04 -15.98 -9.47
N ILE A 511 19.13 -15.27 -9.77
CA ILE A 511 20.38 -15.34 -8.98
C ILE A 511 20.61 -14.07 -8.16
N ASP A 512 19.93 -12.98 -8.51
CA ASP A 512 19.92 -11.74 -7.74
C ASP A 512 18.62 -10.96 -7.96
N TYR A 513 18.14 -10.29 -6.91
CA TYR A 513 16.94 -9.46 -6.98
C TYR A 513 17.06 -8.33 -5.96
N ASN A 514 16.81 -7.08 -6.38
CA ASN A 514 16.83 -5.92 -5.50
C ASN A 514 15.55 -5.09 -5.69
N ILE A 515 14.97 -4.62 -4.59
CA ILE A 515 13.76 -3.80 -4.56
C ILE A 515 14.08 -2.51 -3.82
N ILE A 516 13.69 -1.38 -4.41
CA ILE A 516 13.76 -0.06 -3.74
C ILE A 516 12.36 0.55 -3.79
N PRO A 517 11.58 0.42 -2.71
CA PRO A 517 10.23 0.96 -2.62
C PRO A 517 10.24 2.48 -2.30
N PRO A 518 9.15 3.19 -2.61
CA PRO A 518 9.07 4.63 -2.39
C PRO A 518 9.23 5.03 -0.91
N THR A 519 8.65 4.26 0.00
CA THR A 519 8.66 4.58 1.43
C THR A 519 10.07 4.48 2.01
N GLN A 520 10.92 3.57 1.54
CA GLN A 520 12.34 3.52 1.93
C GLN A 520 13.08 4.84 1.62
N ILE A 521 12.74 5.50 0.50
CA ILE A 521 13.29 6.82 0.15
C ILE A 521 12.70 7.89 1.07
N ASN A 522 11.38 7.86 1.25
CA ASN A 522 10.63 8.88 1.98
C ASN A 522 10.85 8.87 3.49
N LEU A 523 11.20 7.74 4.12
CA LEU A 523 11.48 7.65 5.57
C LEU A 523 12.57 8.64 6.01
N VAL A 524 13.61 8.83 5.20
CA VAL A 524 14.69 9.77 5.51
C VAL A 524 14.20 11.23 5.50
N SER A 525 13.32 11.57 4.55
CA SER A 525 12.72 12.90 4.49
C SER A 525 11.67 13.10 5.58
N LEU A 526 10.93 12.05 5.95
CA LEU A 526 9.96 12.08 7.03
C LEU A 526 10.64 12.39 8.37
N GLU A 527 11.69 11.65 8.75
CA GLU A 527 12.46 11.92 9.97
C GLU A 527 12.97 13.37 10.00
N LYS A 528 13.55 13.86 8.89
CA LYS A 528 14.00 15.25 8.77
C LYS A 528 12.86 16.26 8.99
N GLU A 529 11.70 16.05 8.37
CA GLU A 529 10.57 16.99 8.44
C GLU A 529 9.86 16.97 9.81
N MET A 530 9.77 15.80 10.45
CA MET A 530 9.31 15.69 11.84
C MET A 530 10.25 16.42 12.81
N GLN A 531 11.56 16.28 12.60
CA GLN A 531 12.57 16.95 13.41
C GLN A 531 12.44 18.47 13.34
N GLU A 532 12.05 19.03 12.18
CA GLU A 532 11.76 20.47 12.05
C GLU A 532 10.45 20.88 12.74
N LEU A 533 9.42 20.01 12.77
CA LEU A 533 8.19 20.29 13.52
C LEU A 533 8.43 20.37 15.03
N VAL A 534 9.18 19.43 15.60
CA VAL A 534 9.43 19.38 17.05
C VAL A 534 10.27 20.56 17.54
N LYS A 535 11.05 21.19 16.66
CA LYS A 535 11.83 22.40 16.97
C LYS A 535 11.00 23.68 17.04
N LYS A 536 9.76 23.69 16.53
CA LYS A 536 8.92 24.90 16.50
C LYS A 536 8.65 25.43 17.91
N LYS A 537 8.74 26.76 18.04
CA LYS A 537 8.43 27.48 19.29
C LYS A 537 6.95 27.90 19.30
N GLY A 538 6.39 28.09 20.49
CA GLY A 538 5.03 28.62 20.67
C GLY A 538 3.90 27.62 20.39
N ILE A 539 4.20 26.33 20.24
CA ILE A 539 3.22 25.26 20.04
C ILE A 539 3.34 24.27 21.21
N SER A 540 2.20 23.85 21.78
CA SER A 540 2.21 22.91 22.90
C SER A 540 2.71 21.52 22.47
N PRO A 541 3.32 20.72 23.38
CA PRO A 541 3.75 19.36 23.07
C PRO A 541 2.61 18.48 22.50
N ARG A 542 1.40 18.62 23.03
CA ARG A 542 0.20 17.92 22.54
C ARG A 542 -0.11 18.28 21.09
N GLN A 543 -0.03 19.56 20.73
CA GLN A 543 -0.30 20.02 19.37
C GLN A 543 0.84 19.66 18.41
N ILE A 544 2.10 19.68 18.86
CA ILE A 544 3.24 19.17 18.08
C ILE A 544 3.05 17.69 17.78
N LYS A 545 2.73 16.86 18.78
CA LYS A 545 2.47 15.43 18.56
C LYS A 545 1.39 15.21 17.50
N LYS A 546 0.24 15.89 17.63
CA LYS A 546 -0.85 15.84 16.64
C LYS A 546 -0.36 16.22 15.23
N GLN A 547 0.45 17.26 15.11
CA GLN A 547 1.00 17.68 13.80
C GLN A 547 2.01 16.68 13.24
N VAL A 548 2.78 15.99 14.10
CA VAL A 548 3.68 14.92 13.66
C VAL A 548 2.90 13.71 13.19
N ASP A 549 1.85 13.29 13.90
CA ASP A 549 0.96 12.19 13.47
C ASP A 549 0.32 12.53 12.09
N GLN A 550 -0.19 13.76 11.94
CA GLN A 550 -0.71 14.26 10.66
C GLN A 550 0.37 14.32 9.56
N LEU A 551 1.62 14.64 9.90
CA LEU A 551 2.72 14.67 8.93
C LEU A 551 3.07 13.26 8.46
N ILE A 552 3.17 12.30 9.38
CA ILE A 552 3.40 10.89 9.06
C ILE A 552 2.33 10.43 8.06
N ARG A 553 1.05 10.69 8.36
CA ARG A 553 -0.05 10.35 7.45
C ARG A 553 0.05 11.11 6.13
N ALA A 554 0.41 12.40 6.13
CA ALA A 554 0.62 13.14 4.88
C ALA A 554 1.70 12.54 3.97
N PHE A 555 2.67 11.79 4.51
CA PHE A 555 3.66 11.06 3.71
C PHE A 555 3.13 9.76 3.10
N ASP A 556 1.97 9.28 3.54
CA ASP A 556 1.38 8.01 3.16
C ASP A 556 2.39 6.84 3.22
N PRO A 557 3.06 6.60 4.36
CA PRO A 557 4.07 5.56 4.46
C PRO A 557 3.42 4.18 4.33
N CYS A 558 4.07 3.34 3.51
CA CYS A 558 3.80 1.91 3.41
C CYS A 558 4.98 1.17 4.02
N ILE A 559 4.88 0.88 5.31
CA ILE A 559 5.97 0.28 6.08
C ILE A 559 6.17 -1.17 5.65
N THR A 560 5.09 -1.88 5.28
CA THR A 560 5.26 -3.26 4.80
C THR A 560 6.02 -3.30 3.47
N CYS A 561 5.92 -2.26 2.62
CA CYS A 561 6.79 -2.12 1.45
C CYS A 561 8.24 -1.85 1.84
N ALA A 562 8.49 -0.95 2.80
CA ALA A 562 9.82 -0.45 3.12
C ALA A 562 10.79 -1.51 3.68
N VAL A 563 10.28 -2.66 4.11
CA VAL A 563 11.07 -3.78 4.65
C VAL A 563 11.52 -4.80 3.58
N HIS A 564 11.44 -4.44 2.28
CA HIS A 564 12.01 -5.21 1.17
C HIS A 564 12.87 -4.33 0.27
#